data_AF-A0A538RIL4-F1
#
_entry.id   AF-A0A538RIL4-F1
#
_cell.length_a   1.000
_cell.length_b   1.000
_cell.length_c   1.000
_cell.angle_alpha   90.00
_cell.angle_beta   90.00
_cell.angle_gamma   90.00
#
_symmetry.space_group_name_H-M   'P 1'
#
loop_
_entity.id
_entity.type
_entity.pdbx_description
1 polymer ?
#
loop_
_entity_poly.entity_id
_entity_poly.type
_entity_poly.pdbx_seq_one_letter_code
_entity_poly.pdbx_strand_id
1 'polypeptide(L)'
;MNRRAIAGLAGLVALGILGWGGWAWYKSSLEVSTDDAYVDGTISPVSARVAGHIVEQRVTDNQAVRANEILLRVDPRDYEARRDQARAAVAVAEANVRAARAELPLARETTRSQVDEVRAALEGTRVGVRSSESAVDEARARLESKRAAAAASRADVTAAESAQRKAVRDLDRMKQLMKNDYVSRREYDDALAAFENSEAVLEAVRRRLAAIEKEVQQTEAEVASRLLGTEQARQRVAEVRGTLAKAESQQGTVSVKTAELARAEALLRAAEADLAAAELNVEHTVVRAPIDGVVSKRSVEVGQVVQPGQPLLALVPLHEVWVIANFKETQLTRIRPGQRADVRIDTFAGTVFQGTVNSISAGTGSRFSLLPPENATGNWVKVVQRVPVKVVLDGQASGHPQPLRAGLSAVVTVHLK
;
A
#
# COMPACT_ATOMS: atom_id res chain seq x y z
N MET A 1 -91.51 60.92 -9.15
CA MET A 1 -90.30 60.25 -9.69
C MET A 1 -90.66 59.63 -11.03
N ASN A 2 -90.05 60.09 -12.13
CA ASN A 2 -90.46 59.72 -13.49
C ASN A 2 -90.25 58.21 -13.73
N ARG A 3 -91.27 57.49 -14.22
CA ARG A 3 -91.20 56.05 -14.54
C ARG A 3 -90.00 55.69 -15.44
N ARG A 4 -89.56 56.61 -16.30
CA ARG A 4 -88.35 56.47 -17.14
C ARG A 4 -87.03 56.52 -16.35
N ALA A 5 -86.96 57.27 -15.25
CA ALA A 5 -85.78 57.33 -14.38
C ALA A 5 -85.64 56.06 -13.53
N ILE A 6 -86.75 55.48 -13.07
CA ILE A 6 -86.75 54.20 -12.32
C ILE A 6 -86.36 53.04 -13.24
N ALA A 7 -86.87 53.02 -14.48
CA ALA A 7 -86.48 52.02 -15.48
C ALA A 7 -84.99 52.14 -15.88
N GLY A 8 -84.46 53.36 -16.01
CA GLY A 8 -83.03 53.59 -16.27
C GLY A 8 -82.12 53.13 -15.12
N LEU A 9 -82.52 53.38 -13.87
CA LEU A 9 -81.78 52.93 -12.69
C LEU A 9 -81.79 51.39 -12.56
N ALA A 10 -82.95 50.76 -12.79
CA ALA A 10 -83.07 49.30 -12.79
C ALA A 10 -82.22 48.63 -13.88
N GLY A 11 -82.15 49.23 -15.08
CA GLY A 11 -81.27 48.76 -16.15
C GLY A 11 -79.78 48.85 -15.82
N LEU A 12 -79.35 49.93 -15.15
CA LEU A 12 -77.97 50.09 -14.69
C LEU A 12 -77.59 49.08 -13.59
N VAL A 13 -78.49 48.82 -12.63
CA VAL A 13 -78.25 47.81 -11.59
C VAL A 13 -78.18 46.41 -12.19
N ALA A 14 -79.06 46.07 -13.14
CA ALA A 14 -79.02 44.78 -13.83
C ALA A 14 -77.73 44.59 -14.64
N LEU A 15 -77.25 45.63 -15.34
CA LEU A 15 -75.95 45.61 -16.02
C LEU A 15 -74.78 45.48 -15.04
N GLY A 16 -74.86 46.13 -13.87
CA GLY A 16 -73.87 45.98 -12.81
C GLY A 16 -73.82 44.55 -12.25
N ILE A 17 -74.97 43.92 -12.02
CA ILE A 17 -75.05 42.53 -11.54
C ILE A 17 -74.59 41.54 -12.60
N LEU A 18 -74.96 41.73 -13.87
CA LEU A 18 -74.51 40.88 -14.98
C LEU A 18 -73.02 41.06 -15.26
N GLY A 19 -72.51 42.29 -15.19
CA GLY A 19 -71.08 42.57 -15.31
C GLY A 19 -70.27 41.97 -14.16
N TRP A 20 -70.74 42.13 -12.92
CA TRP A 20 -70.11 41.52 -11.75
C TRP A 20 -70.21 39.99 -11.78
N GLY A 21 -71.37 39.44 -12.15
CA GLY A 21 -71.59 38.00 -12.31
C GLY A 21 -70.72 37.40 -13.42
N GLY A 22 -70.62 38.08 -14.57
CA GLY A 22 -69.75 37.69 -15.67
C GLY A 22 -68.26 37.76 -15.29
N TRP A 23 -67.85 38.80 -14.57
CA TRP A 23 -66.48 38.94 -14.06
C TRP A 23 -66.15 37.89 -13.00
N ALA A 24 -67.05 37.65 -12.04
CA ALA A 24 -66.88 36.62 -11.01
C ALA A 24 -66.84 35.22 -11.62
N TRP A 25 -67.68 34.95 -12.61
CA TRP A 25 -67.66 33.69 -13.35
C TRP A 25 -66.35 33.51 -14.12
N TYR A 26 -65.90 34.54 -14.86
CA TYR A 26 -64.63 34.54 -15.57
C TYR A 26 -63.45 34.30 -14.62
N LYS A 27 -63.41 34.98 -13.48
CA LYS A 27 -62.37 34.78 -12.46
C LYS A 27 -62.40 33.37 -11.86
N SER A 28 -63.58 32.85 -11.51
CA SER A 28 -63.73 31.48 -11.00
C SER A 28 -63.38 30.40 -12.02
N SER A 29 -63.41 30.74 -13.32
CA SER A 29 -63.05 29.82 -14.40
C SER A 29 -61.53 29.71 -14.62
N LEU A 30 -60.75 30.63 -14.04
CA LEU A 30 -59.30 30.74 -14.19
C LEU A 30 -58.52 30.31 -12.94
N GLU A 31 -59.19 30.05 -11.82
CA GLU A 31 -58.57 29.68 -10.56
C GLU A 31 -59.22 28.40 -10.01
N VAL A 32 -58.41 27.51 -9.43
CA VAL A 32 -58.91 26.31 -8.73
C VAL A 32 -58.33 26.31 -7.33
N SER A 33 -59.22 26.29 -6.33
CA SER A 33 -58.81 26.27 -4.93
C SER A 33 -59.13 24.93 -4.25
N THR A 34 -58.26 24.53 -3.33
CA THR A 34 -58.51 23.46 -2.36
C THR A 34 -58.18 23.96 -0.96
N ASP A 35 -59.01 23.58 0.00
CA ASP A 35 -58.85 23.76 1.44
C ASP A 35 -58.21 22.55 2.12
N ASP A 36 -58.04 21.45 1.39
CA ASP A 36 -57.33 20.26 1.82
C ASP A 36 -55.87 20.39 1.39
N ALA A 37 -55.14 21.25 2.07
CA ALA A 37 -53.70 21.36 1.91
C ALA A 37 -53.00 21.51 3.26
N TYR A 38 -51.76 21.05 3.32
CA TYR A 38 -50.94 21.17 4.52
C TYR A 38 -49.48 21.42 4.16
N VAL A 39 -48.78 22.14 5.04
CA VAL A 39 -47.34 22.35 4.96
C VAL A 39 -46.64 21.04 5.31
N ASP A 40 -45.66 20.67 4.51
CA ASP A 40 -44.82 19.49 4.70
C ASP A 40 -43.34 19.89 4.53
N GLY A 41 -42.43 19.06 5.03
CA GLY A 41 -41.01 19.38 5.04
C GLY A 41 -40.13 18.16 5.27
N THR A 42 -38.86 18.28 4.88
CA THR A 42 -37.89 17.19 5.03
C THR A 42 -37.57 16.97 6.51
N ILE A 43 -37.97 15.84 7.08
CA ILE A 43 -37.59 15.48 8.46
C ILE A 43 -36.28 14.69 8.41
N SER A 44 -35.21 15.24 8.98
CA SER A 44 -33.91 14.57 9.07
C SER A 44 -33.72 13.96 10.45
N PRO A 45 -33.82 12.62 10.61
CA PRO A 45 -33.56 11.96 11.87
C PRO A 45 -32.05 12.01 12.18
N VAL A 46 -31.72 12.45 13.39
CA VAL A 46 -30.36 12.36 13.94
C VAL A 46 -30.28 11.12 14.82
N SER A 47 -29.43 10.17 14.42
CA SER A 47 -29.27 8.89 15.11
C SER A 47 -27.91 8.78 15.79
N ALA A 48 -27.84 7.95 16.83
CA ALA A 48 -26.58 7.62 17.49
C ALA A 48 -25.67 6.79 16.57
N ARG A 49 -24.36 7.08 16.60
CA ARG A 49 -23.34 6.29 15.90
C ARG A 49 -22.60 5.33 16.82
N VAL A 50 -22.63 5.59 18.13
CA VAL A 50 -22.00 4.79 19.18
C VAL A 50 -23.03 4.45 20.26
N ALA A 51 -22.80 3.36 20.98
CA ALA A 51 -23.63 2.96 22.10
C ALA A 51 -23.20 3.71 23.37
N GLY A 52 -24.10 3.91 24.31
CA GLY A 52 -23.72 4.41 25.65
C GLY A 52 -24.81 5.21 26.33
N HIS A 53 -24.49 5.70 27.53
CA HIS A 53 -25.41 6.53 28.31
C HIS A 53 -25.33 7.99 27.86
N ILE A 54 -26.48 8.65 27.74
CA ILE A 54 -26.51 10.10 27.50
C ILE A 54 -26.16 10.82 28.81
N VAL A 55 -25.08 11.60 28.81
CA VAL A 55 -24.59 12.33 30.00
C VAL A 55 -24.95 13.81 29.97
N GLU A 56 -25.10 14.37 28.77
CA GLU A 56 -25.36 15.79 28.59
C GLU A 56 -26.34 15.97 27.43
N GLN A 57 -27.37 16.79 27.66
CA GLN A 57 -28.31 17.22 26.62
C GLN A 57 -28.33 18.74 26.59
N ARG A 58 -28.03 19.32 25.42
CA ARG A 58 -27.90 20.77 25.24
C ARG A 58 -29.07 21.43 24.53
N VAL A 59 -30.04 20.62 24.07
CA VAL A 59 -31.18 21.11 23.28
C VAL A 59 -32.51 20.63 23.86
N THR A 60 -33.54 21.47 23.72
CA THR A 60 -34.92 21.17 24.09
C THR A 60 -35.81 21.03 22.86
N ASP A 61 -37.01 20.48 23.05
CA ASP A 61 -38.01 20.41 21.99
C ASP A 61 -38.37 21.81 21.48
N ASN A 62 -38.58 21.94 20.17
CA ASN A 62 -38.89 23.17 19.44
C ASN A 62 -37.79 24.25 19.46
N GLN A 63 -36.56 23.90 19.83
CA GLN A 63 -35.42 24.82 19.79
C GLN A 63 -34.79 24.89 18.39
N ALA A 64 -34.45 26.10 17.93
CA ALA A 64 -33.66 26.30 16.72
C ALA A 64 -32.19 26.01 16.98
N VAL A 65 -31.56 25.25 16.09
CA VAL A 65 -30.16 24.83 16.16
C VAL A 65 -29.46 25.10 14.84
N ARG A 66 -28.16 25.37 14.92
CA ARG A 66 -27.30 25.55 13.74
C ARG A 66 -26.58 24.26 13.37
N ALA A 67 -26.16 24.15 12.11
CA ALA A 67 -25.29 23.09 11.65
C ALA A 67 -24.03 23.01 12.53
N ASN A 68 -23.63 21.79 12.87
CA ASN A 68 -22.50 21.43 13.71
C ASN A 68 -22.63 21.79 15.22
N GLU A 69 -23.76 22.36 15.63
CA GLU A 69 -24.08 22.60 17.04
C GLU A 69 -24.21 21.29 17.80
N ILE A 70 -23.72 21.26 19.04
CA ILE A 70 -23.76 20.05 19.89
C ILE A 70 -25.18 19.89 20.41
N LEU A 71 -25.80 18.75 20.10
CA LEU A 71 -27.16 18.43 20.51
C LEU A 71 -27.15 17.67 21.84
N LEU A 72 -26.34 16.61 21.90
CA LEU A 72 -26.19 15.76 23.08
C LEU A 72 -24.82 15.10 23.09
N ARG A 73 -24.42 14.60 24.27
CA ARG A 73 -23.20 13.81 24.45
C ARG A 73 -23.52 12.47 25.10
N VAL A 74 -22.94 11.44 24.52
CA VAL A 74 -22.81 10.11 25.09
C VAL A 74 -21.57 10.08 25.99
N ASP A 75 -21.58 9.30 27.06
CA ASP A 75 -20.43 9.16 27.98
C ASP A 75 -19.16 8.76 27.20
N PRO A 76 -18.13 9.62 27.17
CA PRO A 76 -16.94 9.35 26.37
C PRO A 76 -15.90 8.48 27.09
N ARG A 77 -16.02 8.23 28.39
CA ARG A 77 -14.94 7.67 29.21
C ARG A 77 -14.40 6.34 28.69
N ASP A 78 -15.29 5.42 28.32
CA ASP A 78 -14.90 4.12 27.78
C ASP A 78 -14.20 4.24 26.41
N TYR A 79 -14.62 5.23 25.61
CA TYR A 79 -14.04 5.50 24.30
C TYR A 79 -12.70 6.22 24.41
N GLU A 80 -12.55 7.15 25.35
CA GLU A 80 -11.29 7.83 25.67
C GLU A 80 -10.27 6.83 26.21
N ALA A 81 -10.67 5.93 27.10
CA ALA A 81 -9.80 4.87 27.61
C ALA A 81 -9.32 3.94 26.47
N ARG A 82 -10.21 3.57 25.54
CA ARG A 82 -9.83 2.78 24.35
C ARG A 82 -8.89 3.53 23.41
N ARG A 83 -9.13 4.83 23.19
CA ARG A 83 -8.22 5.70 22.42
C ARG A 83 -6.84 5.73 23.06
N ASP A 84 -6.78 5.92 24.37
CA ASP A 84 -5.51 6.03 25.09
C ASP A 84 -4.76 4.68 25.09
N GLN A 85 -5.47 3.55 25.18
CA GLN A 85 -4.91 2.22 24.97
C GLN A 85 -4.35 2.04 23.55
N ALA A 86 -5.10 2.44 22.51
CA ALA A 86 -4.63 2.36 21.13
C ALA A 86 -3.42 3.28 20.89
N ARG A 87 -3.39 4.47 21.49
CA ARG A 87 -2.26 5.39 21.43
C ARG A 87 -1.01 4.80 22.10
N ALA A 88 -1.17 4.12 23.23
CA ALA A 88 -0.08 3.39 23.85
C ALA A 88 0.42 2.24 22.96
N ALA A 89 -0.47 1.53 22.27
CA ALA A 89 -0.10 0.49 21.32
C ALA A 89 0.72 1.05 20.12
N VAL A 90 0.35 2.22 19.60
CA VAL A 90 1.16 2.95 18.59
C VAL A 90 2.55 3.25 19.13
N ALA A 91 2.66 3.80 20.35
CA ALA A 91 3.96 4.12 20.94
C ALA A 91 4.87 2.87 21.09
N VAL A 92 4.29 1.71 21.45
CA VAL A 92 5.01 0.43 21.49
C VAL A 92 5.44 -0.02 20.09
N ALA A 93 4.55 0.08 19.10
CA ALA A 93 4.88 -0.30 17.73
C ALA A 93 5.96 0.60 17.12
N GLU A 94 5.92 1.91 17.38
CA GLU A 94 6.99 2.84 16.97
C GLU A 94 8.32 2.49 17.63
N ALA A 95 8.33 2.11 18.91
CA ALA A 95 9.55 1.68 19.59
C ALA A 95 10.15 0.44 18.92
N ASN A 96 9.31 -0.52 18.50
CA ASN A 96 9.75 -1.70 17.76
C ASN A 96 10.32 -1.34 16.39
N VAL A 97 9.70 -0.40 15.66
CA VAL A 97 10.25 0.11 14.39
C VAL A 97 11.61 0.77 14.60
N ARG A 98 11.74 1.61 15.65
CA ARG A 98 13.03 2.24 15.99
C ARG A 98 14.11 1.21 16.31
N ALA A 99 13.79 0.18 17.08
CA ALA A 99 14.71 -0.91 17.39
C ALA A 99 15.14 -1.66 16.13
N ALA A 100 14.19 -2.13 15.31
CA ALA A 100 14.47 -2.85 14.07
C ALA A 100 15.27 -2.00 13.06
N ARG A 101 14.98 -0.68 12.98
CA ARG A 101 15.69 0.26 12.11
C ARG A 101 17.13 0.50 12.58
N ALA A 102 17.40 0.48 13.88
CA ALA A 102 18.74 0.60 14.43
C ALA A 102 19.59 -0.68 14.23
N GLU A 103 18.97 -1.86 14.29
CA GLU A 103 19.65 -3.15 14.09
C GLU A 103 20.09 -3.39 12.64
N LEU A 104 19.35 -2.90 11.65
CA LEU A 104 19.64 -3.18 10.23
C LEU A 104 21.01 -2.63 9.76
N PRO A 105 21.40 -1.37 10.03
CA PRO A 105 22.74 -0.87 9.71
C PRO A 105 23.84 -1.66 10.43
N LEU A 106 23.64 -2.02 11.70
CA LEU A 106 24.59 -2.81 12.48
C LEU A 106 24.80 -4.19 11.85
N ALA A 107 23.72 -4.87 11.47
CA ALA A 107 23.80 -6.15 10.77
C ALA A 107 24.51 -6.03 9.41
N ARG A 108 24.17 -4.99 8.62
CA ARG A 108 24.83 -4.73 7.33
C ARG A 108 26.32 -4.50 7.47
N GLU A 109 26.73 -3.65 8.41
CA GLU A 109 28.13 -3.32 8.62
C GLU A 109 28.91 -4.50 9.16
N THR A 110 28.33 -5.27 10.10
CA THR A 110 28.95 -6.49 10.63
C THR A 110 29.15 -7.52 9.51
N THR A 111 28.13 -7.81 8.70
CA THR A 111 28.24 -8.73 7.57
C THR A 111 29.26 -8.24 6.54
N ARG A 112 29.26 -6.94 6.22
CA ARG A 112 30.22 -6.36 5.29
C ARG A 112 31.66 -6.50 5.81
N SER A 113 31.90 -6.10 7.05
CA SER A 113 33.21 -6.21 7.70
C SER A 113 33.73 -7.65 7.67
N GLN A 114 32.86 -8.62 7.95
CA GLN A 114 33.20 -10.04 7.97
C GLN A 114 33.54 -10.58 6.57
N VAL A 115 32.81 -10.15 5.53
CA VAL A 115 33.14 -10.48 4.14
C VAL A 115 34.47 -9.84 3.71
N ASP A 116 34.69 -8.57 4.06
CA ASP A 116 35.92 -7.85 3.71
C ASP A 116 37.15 -8.45 4.41
N GLU A 117 37.03 -8.87 5.68
CA GLU A 117 38.07 -9.59 6.43
C GLU A 117 38.45 -10.91 5.73
N VAL A 118 37.46 -11.74 5.38
CA VAL A 118 37.71 -13.02 4.71
C VAL A 118 38.27 -12.80 3.29
N ARG A 119 37.82 -11.75 2.59
CA ARG A 119 38.36 -11.38 1.28
C ARG A 119 39.83 -10.96 1.37
N ALA A 120 40.21 -10.19 2.39
CA ALA A 120 41.60 -9.83 2.64
C ALA A 120 42.45 -11.08 2.95
N ALA A 121 41.93 -12.00 3.76
CA ALA A 121 42.60 -13.28 4.05
C ALA A 121 42.78 -14.14 2.79
N LEU A 122 41.78 -14.17 1.90
CA LEU A 122 41.86 -14.86 0.61
C LEU A 122 42.97 -14.28 -0.27
N GLU A 123 43.06 -12.96 -0.36
CA GLU A 123 44.12 -12.32 -1.16
C GLU A 123 45.50 -12.59 -0.56
N GLY A 124 45.66 -12.52 0.76
CA GLY A 124 46.90 -12.93 1.44
C GLY A 124 47.31 -14.38 1.11
N THR A 125 46.34 -15.30 1.10
CA THR A 125 46.58 -16.71 0.75
C THR A 125 46.95 -16.89 -0.73
N ARG A 126 46.34 -16.11 -1.64
CA ARG A 126 46.70 -16.09 -3.07
C ARG A 126 48.10 -15.58 -3.32
N VAL A 127 48.52 -14.54 -2.59
CA VAL A 127 49.93 -14.07 -2.60
C VAL A 127 50.86 -15.21 -2.19
N GLY A 128 50.49 -15.98 -1.16
CA GLY A 128 51.21 -17.18 -0.74
C GLY A 128 51.37 -18.21 -1.87
N VAL A 129 50.30 -18.55 -2.60
CA VAL A 129 50.39 -19.45 -3.76
C VAL A 129 51.34 -18.92 -4.83
N ARG A 130 51.24 -17.63 -5.18
CA ARG A 130 52.16 -17.00 -6.15
C ARG A 130 53.62 -17.14 -5.72
N SER A 131 53.91 -16.93 -4.43
CA SER A 131 55.27 -17.10 -3.91
C SER A 131 55.77 -18.54 -3.98
N SER A 132 54.91 -19.54 -3.71
CA SER A 132 55.25 -20.95 -3.86
C SER A 132 55.48 -21.33 -5.33
N GLU A 133 54.69 -20.78 -6.26
CA GLU A 133 54.86 -20.97 -7.70
C GLU A 133 56.22 -20.41 -8.18
N SER A 134 56.58 -19.19 -7.76
CA SER A 134 57.91 -18.64 -8.05
C SER A 134 59.05 -19.51 -7.50
N ALA A 135 58.91 -20.08 -6.30
CA ALA A 135 59.92 -20.98 -5.74
C ALA A 135 60.06 -22.31 -6.53
N VAL A 136 58.95 -22.81 -7.10
CA VAL A 136 58.97 -23.97 -8.02
C VAL A 136 59.72 -23.61 -9.30
N ASP A 137 59.46 -22.43 -9.87
CA ASP A 137 60.12 -21.97 -11.10
C ASP A 137 61.63 -21.82 -10.89
N GLU A 138 62.06 -21.25 -9.76
CA GLU A 138 63.48 -21.20 -9.37
C GLU A 138 64.11 -22.59 -9.24
N ALA A 139 63.42 -23.53 -8.60
CA ALA A 139 63.89 -24.91 -8.46
C ALA A 139 63.98 -25.64 -9.82
N ARG A 140 63.03 -25.38 -10.73
CA ARG A 140 63.05 -25.92 -12.09
C ARG A 140 64.22 -25.36 -12.91
N ALA A 141 64.50 -24.07 -12.81
CA ALA A 141 65.65 -23.46 -13.48
C ALA A 141 66.98 -24.07 -12.98
N ARG A 142 67.10 -24.33 -11.66
CA ARG A 142 68.26 -25.04 -11.09
C ARG A 142 68.37 -26.48 -11.62
N LEU A 143 67.26 -27.21 -11.69
CA LEU A 143 67.24 -28.56 -12.24
C LEU A 143 67.68 -28.59 -13.70
N GLU A 144 67.20 -27.65 -14.52
CA GLU A 144 67.57 -27.54 -15.92
C GLU A 144 69.07 -27.31 -16.11
N SER A 145 69.65 -26.38 -15.32
CA SER A 145 71.09 -26.16 -15.25
C SER A 145 71.88 -27.44 -14.93
N LYS A 146 71.43 -28.22 -13.93
CA LYS A 146 72.09 -29.48 -13.53
C LYS A 146 71.93 -30.57 -14.59
N ARG A 147 70.77 -30.65 -15.24
CA ARG A 147 70.54 -31.59 -16.35
C ARG A 147 71.42 -31.27 -17.56
N ALA A 148 71.61 -29.98 -17.88
CA ALA A 148 72.54 -29.56 -18.93
C ALA A 148 74.00 -29.97 -18.60
N ALA A 149 74.43 -29.80 -17.34
CA ALA A 149 75.74 -30.27 -16.89
C ALA A 149 75.90 -31.80 -16.98
N ALA A 150 74.85 -32.56 -16.63
CA ALA A 150 74.85 -34.01 -16.78
C ALA A 150 74.94 -34.43 -18.26
N ALA A 151 74.21 -33.75 -19.15
CA ALA A 151 74.28 -33.99 -20.59
C ALA A 151 75.68 -33.73 -21.16
N ALA A 152 76.33 -32.64 -20.74
CA ALA A 152 77.73 -32.35 -21.11
C ALA A 152 78.68 -33.46 -20.61
N SER A 153 78.57 -33.87 -19.35
CA SER A 153 79.40 -34.94 -18.80
C SER A 153 79.15 -36.31 -19.45
N ARG A 154 77.92 -36.59 -19.93
CA ARG A 154 77.63 -37.80 -20.73
C ARG A 154 78.32 -37.76 -22.09
N ALA A 155 78.41 -36.58 -22.71
CA ALA A 155 79.19 -36.41 -23.94
C ALA A 155 80.69 -36.65 -23.68
N ASP A 156 81.22 -36.19 -22.55
CA ASP A 156 82.62 -36.45 -22.15
C ASP A 156 82.89 -37.95 -21.93
N VAL A 157 81.98 -38.67 -21.26
CA VAL A 157 82.07 -40.15 -21.14
C VAL A 157 82.12 -40.79 -22.52
N THR A 158 81.22 -40.38 -23.42
CA THR A 158 81.16 -40.93 -24.79
C THR A 158 82.47 -40.70 -25.56
N ALA A 159 83.10 -39.54 -25.37
CA ALA A 159 84.41 -39.22 -25.95
C ALA A 159 85.53 -40.08 -25.34
N ALA A 160 85.57 -40.21 -24.01
CA ALA A 160 86.54 -41.04 -23.29
C ALA A 160 86.42 -42.53 -23.64
N GLU A 161 85.20 -43.06 -23.79
CA GLU A 161 84.95 -44.43 -24.26
C GLU A 161 85.45 -44.65 -25.67
N SER A 162 85.31 -43.64 -26.54
CA SER A 162 85.82 -43.71 -27.92
C SER A 162 87.35 -43.71 -27.95
N ALA A 163 88.00 -42.92 -27.08
CA ALA A 163 89.45 -42.93 -26.91
C ALA A 163 89.97 -44.27 -26.34
N GLN A 164 89.31 -44.81 -25.32
CA GLN A 164 89.64 -46.11 -24.73
C GLN A 164 89.46 -47.25 -25.75
N ARG A 165 88.36 -47.26 -26.52
CA ARG A 165 88.15 -48.22 -27.62
C ARG A 165 89.26 -48.17 -28.67
N LYS A 166 89.83 -47.00 -28.95
CA LYS A 166 91.01 -46.87 -29.81
C LYS A 166 92.24 -47.50 -29.13
N ALA A 167 92.51 -47.16 -27.87
CA ALA A 167 93.65 -47.68 -27.12
C ALA A 167 93.62 -49.22 -26.96
N VAL A 168 92.44 -49.81 -26.70
CA VAL A 168 92.24 -51.27 -26.67
C VAL A 168 92.63 -51.92 -27.99
N ARG A 169 92.13 -51.38 -29.12
CA ARG A 169 92.45 -51.90 -30.45
C ARG A 169 93.94 -51.75 -30.80
N ASP A 170 94.56 -50.65 -30.39
CA ASP A 170 95.99 -50.41 -30.60
C ASP A 170 96.84 -51.39 -29.75
N LEU A 171 96.46 -51.64 -28.49
CA LEU A 171 97.11 -52.64 -27.62
C LEU A 171 96.97 -54.08 -28.15
N ASP A 172 95.76 -54.47 -28.59
CA ASP A 172 95.52 -55.80 -29.18
C ASP A 172 96.36 -56.00 -30.45
N ARG A 173 96.47 -54.97 -31.29
CA ARG A 173 97.34 -54.99 -32.48
C ARG A 173 98.80 -55.18 -32.08
N MET A 174 99.29 -54.43 -31.10
CA MET A 174 100.69 -54.54 -30.62
C MET A 174 100.98 -55.90 -29.97
N LYS A 175 100.02 -56.46 -29.23
CA LYS A 175 100.12 -57.80 -28.63
C LYS A 175 100.27 -58.89 -29.70
N GLN A 176 99.53 -58.80 -30.81
CA GLN A 176 99.68 -59.73 -31.93
C GLN A 176 101.03 -59.58 -32.65
N LEU A 177 101.48 -58.34 -32.86
CA LEU A 177 102.78 -58.07 -33.50
C LEU A 177 103.96 -58.54 -32.63
N MET A 178 103.87 -58.39 -31.31
CA MET A 178 104.89 -58.84 -30.36
C MET A 178 104.98 -60.37 -30.29
N LYS A 179 103.85 -61.09 -30.43
CA LYS A 179 103.83 -62.56 -30.52
C LYS A 179 104.60 -63.08 -31.75
N ASN A 180 104.71 -62.26 -32.79
CA ASN A 180 105.41 -62.59 -34.04
C ASN A 180 106.77 -61.87 -34.16
N ASP A 181 107.32 -61.33 -33.07
CA ASP A 181 108.62 -60.62 -32.99
C ASP A 181 108.76 -59.38 -33.92
N TYR A 182 107.65 -58.72 -34.31
CA TYR A 182 107.68 -57.56 -35.21
C TYR A 182 107.79 -56.19 -34.53
N VAL A 183 107.71 -56.11 -33.20
CA VAL A 183 107.74 -54.84 -32.43
C VAL A 183 108.59 -54.96 -31.17
N SER A 184 109.13 -53.85 -30.69
CA SER A 184 109.97 -53.80 -29.48
C SER A 184 109.15 -53.84 -28.19
N ARG A 185 109.75 -54.33 -27.10
CA ARG A 185 109.12 -54.34 -25.77
C ARG A 185 108.71 -52.94 -25.29
N ARG A 186 109.49 -51.91 -25.64
CA ARG A 186 109.18 -50.51 -25.35
C ARG A 186 107.90 -50.03 -26.03
N GLU A 187 107.70 -50.35 -27.32
CA GLU A 187 106.49 -49.97 -28.06
C GLU A 187 105.23 -50.66 -27.50
N TYR A 188 105.37 -51.90 -26.99
CA TYR A 188 104.30 -52.58 -26.27
C TYR A 188 104.01 -51.91 -24.92
N ASP A 189 105.04 -51.63 -24.13
CA ASP A 189 104.91 -50.98 -22.81
C ASP A 189 104.30 -49.57 -22.95
N ASP A 190 104.65 -48.82 -24.00
CA ASP A 190 104.06 -47.51 -24.32
C ASP A 190 102.55 -47.64 -24.67
N ALA A 191 102.18 -48.68 -25.43
CA ALA A 191 100.78 -48.96 -25.76
C ALA A 191 99.96 -49.42 -24.54
N LEU A 192 100.58 -50.20 -23.64
CA LEU A 192 99.99 -50.62 -22.37
C LEU A 192 99.75 -49.41 -21.45
N ALA A 193 100.76 -48.54 -21.28
CA ALA A 193 100.63 -47.31 -20.51
C ALA A 193 99.57 -46.36 -21.10
N ALA A 194 99.45 -46.28 -22.43
CA ALA A 194 98.39 -45.51 -23.09
C ALA A 194 96.99 -46.07 -22.83
N PHE A 195 96.84 -47.40 -22.80
CA PHE A 195 95.59 -48.07 -22.41
C PHE A 195 95.24 -47.80 -20.94
N GLU A 196 96.17 -48.02 -20.01
CA GLU A 196 95.98 -47.78 -18.57
C GLU A 196 95.59 -46.32 -18.29
N ASN A 197 96.25 -45.36 -18.94
CA ASN A 197 95.90 -43.94 -18.86
C ASN A 197 94.48 -43.66 -19.39
N SER A 198 94.10 -44.26 -20.52
CA SER A 198 92.75 -44.09 -21.09
C SER A 198 91.66 -44.68 -20.20
N GLU A 199 91.96 -45.79 -19.52
CA GLU A 199 91.07 -46.44 -18.56
C GLU A 199 90.88 -45.56 -17.31
N ALA A 200 91.98 -45.04 -16.74
CA ALA A 200 91.94 -44.13 -15.61
C ALA A 200 91.15 -42.84 -15.92
N VAL A 201 91.33 -42.27 -17.12
CA VAL A 201 90.55 -41.09 -17.58
C VAL A 201 89.07 -41.44 -17.71
N LEU A 202 88.73 -42.57 -18.34
CA LEU A 202 87.33 -43.00 -18.47
C LEU A 202 86.68 -43.21 -17.11
N GLU A 203 87.38 -43.85 -16.17
CA GLU A 203 86.87 -44.05 -14.81
C GLU A 203 86.66 -42.72 -14.08
N ALA A 204 87.60 -41.77 -14.20
CA ALA A 204 87.47 -40.44 -13.60
C ALA A 204 86.24 -39.68 -14.13
N VAL A 205 86.00 -39.69 -15.46
CA VAL A 205 84.84 -39.03 -16.07
C VAL A 205 83.53 -39.74 -15.68
N ARG A 206 83.51 -41.08 -15.59
CA ARG A 206 82.34 -41.84 -15.10
C ARG A 206 82.00 -41.51 -13.65
N ARG A 207 82.98 -41.43 -12.76
CA ARG A 207 82.77 -41.03 -11.36
C ARG A 207 82.23 -39.60 -11.27
N ARG A 208 82.71 -38.68 -12.11
CA ARG A 208 82.20 -37.32 -12.21
C ARG A 208 80.75 -37.29 -12.69
N LEU A 209 80.40 -38.06 -13.72
CA LEU A 209 79.01 -38.18 -14.19
C LEU A 209 78.09 -38.70 -13.08
N ALA A 210 78.48 -39.77 -12.38
CA ALA A 210 77.69 -40.34 -11.28
C ALA A 210 77.45 -39.32 -10.15
N ALA A 211 78.43 -38.47 -9.84
CA ALA A 211 78.27 -37.38 -8.88
C ALA A 211 77.24 -36.34 -9.36
N ILE A 212 77.32 -35.90 -10.61
CA ILE A 212 76.36 -34.94 -11.20
C ILE A 212 74.95 -35.55 -11.27
N GLU A 213 74.82 -36.82 -11.63
CA GLU A 213 73.52 -37.50 -11.67
C GLU A 213 72.87 -37.60 -10.28
N LYS A 214 73.66 -37.81 -9.23
CA LYS A 214 73.18 -37.74 -7.84
C LYS A 214 72.70 -36.33 -7.47
N GLU A 215 73.40 -35.28 -7.89
CA GLU A 215 72.95 -33.89 -7.70
C GLU A 215 71.65 -33.59 -8.46
N VAL A 216 71.49 -34.13 -9.68
CA VAL A 216 70.23 -34.03 -10.45
C VAL A 216 69.09 -34.68 -9.68
N GLN A 217 69.26 -35.93 -9.20
CA GLN A 217 68.24 -36.62 -8.42
C GLN A 217 67.84 -35.86 -7.14
N GLN A 218 68.81 -35.26 -6.44
CA GLN A 218 68.53 -34.43 -5.26
C GLN A 218 67.72 -33.18 -5.63
N THR A 219 68.06 -32.53 -6.75
CA THR A 219 67.33 -31.34 -7.22
C THR A 219 65.92 -31.70 -7.72
N GLU A 220 65.74 -32.87 -8.34
CA GLU A 220 64.42 -33.38 -8.74
C GLU A 220 63.53 -33.62 -7.52
N ALA A 221 64.07 -34.23 -6.45
CA ALA A 221 63.37 -34.39 -5.18
C ALA A 221 63.00 -33.04 -4.55
N GLU A 222 63.87 -32.03 -4.65
CA GLU A 222 63.55 -30.67 -4.19
C GLU A 222 62.36 -30.08 -4.99
N VAL A 223 62.37 -30.17 -6.32
CA VAL A 223 61.25 -29.69 -7.15
C VAL A 223 59.95 -30.39 -6.77
N ALA A 224 59.98 -31.71 -6.57
CA ALA A 224 58.81 -32.47 -6.12
C ALA A 224 58.27 -31.99 -4.76
N SER A 225 59.16 -31.73 -3.80
CA SER A 225 58.82 -31.15 -2.49
C SER A 225 58.17 -29.76 -2.63
N ARG A 226 58.72 -28.89 -3.47
CA ARG A 226 58.16 -27.55 -3.73
C ARG A 226 56.78 -27.63 -4.36
N LEU A 227 56.57 -28.56 -5.31
CA LEU A 227 55.26 -28.79 -5.93
C LEU A 227 54.20 -29.22 -4.92
N LEU A 228 54.54 -30.13 -4.00
CA LEU A 228 53.64 -30.51 -2.90
C LEU A 228 53.29 -29.31 -2.01
N GLY A 229 54.26 -28.43 -1.74
CA GLY A 229 54.01 -27.17 -1.01
C GLY A 229 53.06 -26.23 -1.73
N THR A 230 53.13 -26.14 -3.07
CA THR A 230 52.19 -25.36 -3.89
C THR A 230 50.78 -25.95 -3.84
N GLU A 231 50.64 -27.27 -3.93
CA GLU A 231 49.33 -27.93 -3.79
C GLU A 231 48.70 -27.69 -2.40
N GLN A 232 49.49 -27.76 -1.32
CA GLN A 232 49.01 -27.39 0.01
C GLN A 232 48.57 -25.92 0.10
N ALA A 233 49.32 -25.00 -0.54
CA ALA A 233 48.93 -23.60 -0.62
C ALA A 233 47.62 -23.41 -1.39
N ARG A 234 47.42 -24.14 -2.49
CA ARG A 234 46.16 -24.14 -3.27
C ARG A 234 44.98 -24.71 -2.49
N GLN A 235 45.20 -25.76 -1.70
CA GLN A 235 44.17 -26.30 -0.80
C GLN A 235 43.71 -25.26 0.23
N ARG A 236 44.64 -24.51 0.83
CA ARG A 236 44.31 -23.38 1.72
C ARG A 236 43.46 -22.31 1.02
N VAL A 237 43.74 -22.01 -0.24
CA VAL A 237 42.88 -21.09 -1.04
C VAL A 237 41.47 -21.65 -1.19
N ALA A 238 41.31 -22.95 -1.45
CA ALA A 238 40.00 -23.58 -1.55
C ALA A 238 39.23 -23.54 -0.23
N GLU A 239 39.91 -23.76 0.89
CA GLU A 239 39.33 -23.65 2.24
C GLU A 239 38.84 -22.22 2.53
N VAL A 240 39.69 -21.21 2.30
CA VAL A 240 39.31 -19.81 2.53
C VAL A 240 38.17 -19.38 1.59
N ARG A 241 38.15 -19.85 0.34
CA ARG A 241 36.99 -19.64 -0.56
C ARG A 241 35.70 -20.23 0.02
N GLY A 242 35.77 -21.41 0.65
CA GLY A 242 34.63 -22.00 1.35
C GLY A 242 34.16 -21.12 2.52
N THR A 243 35.09 -20.54 3.28
CA THR A 243 34.74 -19.58 4.36
C THR A 243 34.13 -18.29 3.81
N LEU A 244 34.61 -17.80 2.66
CA LEU A 244 34.05 -16.62 1.99
C LEU A 244 32.60 -16.87 1.56
N ALA A 245 32.32 -18.02 0.93
CA ALA A 245 30.95 -18.38 0.54
C ALA A 245 30.01 -18.46 1.75
N LYS A 246 30.50 -18.95 2.90
CA LYS A 246 29.73 -18.94 4.16
C LYS A 246 29.47 -17.52 4.67
N ALA A 247 30.46 -16.63 4.62
CA ALA A 247 30.31 -15.23 5.01
C ALA A 247 29.35 -14.47 4.07
N GLU A 248 29.44 -14.70 2.76
CA GLU A 248 28.51 -14.12 1.77
C GLU A 248 27.07 -14.64 1.99
N SER A 249 26.89 -15.91 2.34
CA SER A 249 25.58 -16.46 2.71
C SER A 249 24.97 -15.79 3.95
N GLN A 250 25.77 -15.16 4.83
CA GLN A 250 25.25 -14.39 5.96
C GLN A 250 24.58 -13.08 5.51
N GLN A 251 24.63 -12.71 4.22
CA GLN A 251 23.71 -11.70 3.68
C GLN A 251 22.23 -12.07 3.90
N GLY A 252 21.92 -13.37 4.06
CA GLY A 252 20.60 -13.81 4.51
C GLY A 252 20.19 -13.20 5.86
N THR A 253 21.13 -12.90 6.76
CA THR A 253 20.84 -12.20 8.02
C THR A 253 20.36 -10.77 7.76
N VAL A 254 20.95 -10.08 6.77
CA VAL A 254 20.49 -8.74 6.36
C VAL A 254 19.08 -8.83 5.78
N SER A 255 18.78 -9.83 4.95
CA SER A 255 17.42 -9.98 4.40
C SER A 255 16.39 -10.28 5.49
N VAL A 256 16.71 -11.13 6.47
CA VAL A 256 15.87 -11.37 7.65
C VAL A 256 15.63 -10.08 8.43
N LYS A 257 16.69 -9.30 8.72
CA LYS A 257 16.57 -8.01 9.43
C LYS A 257 15.75 -6.98 8.64
N THR A 258 15.85 -6.96 7.31
CA THR A 258 14.98 -6.11 6.48
C THR A 258 13.52 -6.55 6.54
N ALA A 259 13.25 -7.86 6.57
CA ALA A 259 11.89 -8.38 6.71
C ALA A 259 11.31 -8.10 8.11
N GLU A 260 12.13 -8.16 9.15
CA GLU A 260 11.74 -7.78 10.52
C GLU A 260 11.36 -6.29 10.60
N LEU A 261 12.13 -5.40 9.97
CA LEU A 261 11.77 -3.98 9.88
C LEU A 261 10.43 -3.77 9.14
N ALA A 262 10.26 -4.42 7.99
CA ALA A 262 9.01 -4.33 7.23
C ALA A 262 7.81 -4.85 8.04
N ARG A 263 7.99 -5.92 8.82
CA ARG A 263 6.98 -6.44 9.76
C ARG A 263 6.67 -5.43 10.85
N ALA A 264 7.67 -4.81 11.47
CA ALA A 264 7.47 -3.79 12.49
C ALA A 264 6.70 -2.58 11.94
N GLU A 265 7.04 -2.11 10.74
CA GLU A 265 6.35 -1.00 10.06
C GLU A 265 4.90 -1.36 9.70
N ALA A 266 4.63 -2.62 9.33
CA ALA A 266 3.27 -3.09 9.12
C ALA A 266 2.44 -3.12 10.41
N LEU A 267 3.05 -3.54 11.54
CA LEU A 267 2.40 -3.52 12.84
C LEU A 267 2.13 -2.09 13.33
N LEU A 268 3.03 -1.15 13.06
CA LEU A 268 2.79 0.28 13.35
C LEU A 268 1.59 0.80 12.58
N ARG A 269 1.51 0.54 11.26
CA ARG A 269 0.34 0.97 10.46
C ARG A 269 -0.97 0.36 10.94
N ALA A 270 -0.96 -0.89 11.41
CA ALA A 270 -2.13 -1.52 12.00
C ALA A 270 -2.55 -0.80 13.30
N ALA A 271 -1.59 -0.51 14.19
CA ALA A 271 -1.85 0.20 15.44
C ALA A 271 -2.35 1.64 15.20
N GLU A 272 -1.81 2.34 14.19
CA GLU A 272 -2.27 3.68 13.78
C GLU A 272 -3.72 3.64 13.26
N ALA A 273 -4.08 2.61 12.49
CA ALA A 273 -5.45 2.43 12.02
C ALA A 273 -6.42 2.15 13.18
N ASP A 274 -6.00 1.34 14.16
CA ASP A 274 -6.78 1.08 15.36
C ASP A 274 -6.97 2.34 16.22
N LEU A 275 -5.93 3.17 16.34
CA LEU A 275 -6.01 4.48 17.00
C LEU A 275 -7.00 5.40 16.27
N ALA A 276 -6.92 5.49 14.94
CA ALA A 276 -7.83 6.31 14.15
C ALA A 276 -9.30 5.86 14.32
N ALA A 277 -9.56 4.55 14.36
CA ALA A 277 -10.89 4.01 14.64
C ALA A 277 -11.37 4.36 16.06
N ALA A 278 -10.48 4.30 17.06
CA ALA A 278 -10.80 4.68 18.43
C ALA A 278 -11.09 6.19 18.57
N GLU A 279 -10.31 7.05 17.90
CA GLU A 279 -10.51 8.49 17.86
C GLU A 279 -11.85 8.86 17.21
N LEU A 280 -12.21 8.20 16.10
CA LEU A 280 -13.50 8.40 15.45
C LEU A 280 -14.67 8.02 16.37
N ASN A 281 -14.52 6.96 17.17
CA ASN A 281 -15.53 6.59 18.15
C ASN A 281 -15.68 7.65 19.25
N VAL A 282 -14.58 8.25 19.72
CA VAL A 282 -14.64 9.39 20.65
C VAL A 282 -15.36 10.58 20.00
N GLU A 283 -15.07 10.90 18.74
CA GLU A 283 -15.78 11.96 18.01
C GLU A 283 -17.29 11.70 17.94
N HIS A 284 -17.68 10.46 17.66
CA HIS A 284 -19.07 10.03 17.59
C HIS A 284 -19.84 10.07 18.92
N THR A 285 -19.15 10.22 20.07
CA THR A 285 -19.83 10.47 21.36
C THR A 285 -20.53 11.83 21.40
N VAL A 286 -20.07 12.78 20.59
CA VAL A 286 -20.66 14.12 20.49
C VAL A 286 -21.59 14.15 19.28
N VAL A 287 -22.88 14.11 19.54
CA VAL A 287 -23.90 14.17 18.48
C VAL A 287 -24.15 15.62 18.12
N ARG A 288 -23.91 15.96 16.85
CA ARG A 288 -24.04 17.31 16.31
C ARG A 288 -25.15 17.40 15.29
N ALA A 289 -25.69 18.60 15.11
CA ALA A 289 -26.67 18.88 14.06
C ALA A 289 -26.03 18.77 12.67
N PRO A 290 -26.57 17.96 11.74
CA PRO A 290 -26.03 17.90 10.38
C PRO A 290 -26.39 19.12 9.54
N ILE A 291 -27.48 19.82 9.88
CA ILE A 291 -28.04 20.97 9.15
C ILE A 291 -28.63 22.00 10.13
N ASP A 292 -28.87 23.21 9.67
CA ASP A 292 -29.65 24.21 10.41
C ASP A 292 -31.14 23.83 10.42
N GLY A 293 -31.81 23.95 11.57
CA GLY A 293 -33.22 23.59 11.67
C GLY A 293 -33.80 23.74 13.07
N VAL A 294 -35.02 23.23 13.26
CA VAL A 294 -35.68 23.18 14.56
C VAL A 294 -35.79 21.72 15.01
N VAL A 295 -35.47 21.47 16.27
CA VAL A 295 -35.64 20.16 16.92
C VAL A 295 -37.13 19.92 17.13
N SER A 296 -37.73 18.97 16.41
CA SER A 296 -39.19 18.74 16.43
C SER A 296 -39.61 17.78 17.56
N LYS A 297 -39.03 16.59 17.58
CA LYS A 297 -39.35 15.55 18.57
C LYS A 297 -38.06 14.91 19.06
N ARG A 298 -37.88 14.94 20.37
CA ARG A 298 -36.85 14.19 21.08
C ARG A 298 -37.37 12.81 21.49
N SER A 299 -36.53 11.80 21.28
CA SER A 299 -36.85 10.39 21.56
C SER A 299 -36.02 9.80 22.69
N VAL A 300 -35.13 10.60 23.31
CA VAL A 300 -34.19 10.14 24.34
C VAL A 300 -34.02 11.14 25.48
N GLU A 301 -33.75 10.63 26.68
CA GLU A 301 -33.53 11.40 27.92
C GLU A 301 -32.11 11.20 28.47
N VAL A 302 -31.64 12.15 29.28
CA VAL A 302 -30.37 12.01 30.01
C VAL A 302 -30.44 10.79 30.93
N GLY A 303 -29.38 9.97 30.94
CA GLY A 303 -29.29 8.70 31.66
C GLY A 303 -29.72 7.47 30.86
N GLN A 304 -30.46 7.64 29.76
CA GLN A 304 -30.87 6.53 28.90
C GLN A 304 -29.69 5.95 28.12
N VAL A 305 -29.71 4.63 27.93
CA VAL A 305 -28.77 3.91 27.04
C VAL A 305 -29.26 3.99 25.61
N VAL A 306 -28.39 4.38 24.69
CA VAL A 306 -28.65 4.39 23.25
C VAL A 306 -27.82 3.34 22.52
N GLN A 307 -28.33 2.87 21.39
CA GLN A 307 -27.64 1.95 20.48
C GLN A 307 -27.33 2.62 19.13
N PRO A 308 -26.29 2.17 18.41
CA PRO A 308 -26.01 2.66 17.06
C PRO A 308 -27.21 2.49 16.13
N GLY A 309 -27.52 3.53 15.36
CA GLY A 309 -28.69 3.59 14.47
C GLY A 309 -29.99 4.02 15.15
N GLN A 310 -30.05 4.06 16.48
CA GLN A 310 -31.25 4.51 17.20
C GLN A 310 -31.50 6.01 16.94
N PRO A 311 -32.71 6.40 16.51
CA PRO A 311 -33.06 7.80 16.30
C PRO A 311 -33.15 8.52 17.66
N LEU A 312 -32.40 9.60 17.81
CA LEU A 312 -32.33 10.40 19.04
C LEU A 312 -33.30 11.57 19.00
N LEU A 313 -33.36 12.27 17.86
CA LEU A 313 -34.21 13.41 17.63
C LEU A 313 -34.43 13.65 16.14
N ALA A 314 -35.42 14.47 15.79
CA ALA A 314 -35.71 14.88 14.42
C ALA A 314 -35.43 16.38 14.22
N LEU A 315 -34.62 16.73 13.22
CA LEU A 315 -34.44 18.11 12.75
C LEU A 315 -35.36 18.40 11.56
N VAL A 316 -36.02 19.55 11.61
CA VAL A 316 -36.83 20.09 10.51
C VAL A 316 -36.17 21.36 9.99
N PRO A 317 -35.70 21.40 8.72
CA PRO A 317 -35.14 22.59 8.10
C PRO A 317 -36.18 23.71 8.03
N LEU A 318 -35.74 24.95 8.25
CA LEU A 318 -36.61 26.13 8.23
C LEU A 318 -36.86 26.69 6.82
N HIS A 319 -36.01 26.35 5.85
CA HIS A 319 -35.98 26.98 4.52
C HIS A 319 -36.40 26.03 3.38
N GLU A 320 -36.71 24.77 3.68
CA GLU A 320 -37.09 23.75 2.69
C GLU A 320 -38.47 23.13 2.98
N VAL A 321 -39.48 23.98 3.15
CA VAL A 321 -40.87 23.55 3.30
C VAL A 321 -41.63 23.67 1.98
N TRP A 322 -42.56 22.76 1.75
CA TRP A 322 -43.49 22.80 0.62
C TRP A 322 -44.92 22.59 1.12
N VAL A 323 -45.90 22.84 0.26
CA VAL A 323 -47.30 22.55 0.56
C VAL A 323 -47.78 21.40 -0.30
N ILE A 324 -48.40 20.43 0.35
CA ILE A 324 -49.12 19.35 -0.32
C ILE A 324 -50.58 19.77 -0.37
N ALA A 325 -51.08 20.02 -1.58
CA ALA A 325 -52.45 20.42 -1.83
C ALA A 325 -53.23 19.28 -2.51
N ASN A 326 -54.22 18.74 -1.83
CA ASN A 326 -55.04 17.64 -2.30
C ASN A 326 -56.21 18.17 -3.13
N PHE A 327 -56.07 18.17 -4.45
CA PHE A 327 -57.15 18.56 -5.37
C PHE A 327 -58.06 17.38 -5.67
N LYS A 328 -59.35 17.64 -5.86
CA LYS A 328 -60.29 16.64 -6.37
C LYS A 328 -59.84 16.21 -7.77
N GLU A 329 -60.04 14.94 -8.11
CA GLU A 329 -59.74 14.43 -9.46
C GLU A 329 -60.37 15.29 -10.58
N THR A 330 -61.59 15.79 -10.35
CA THR A 330 -62.29 16.70 -11.29
C THR A 330 -61.65 18.08 -11.45
N GLN A 331 -60.82 18.49 -10.50
CA GLN A 331 -60.15 19.80 -10.47
C GLN A 331 -58.77 19.78 -11.15
N LEU A 332 -58.20 18.59 -11.42
CA LEU A 332 -56.87 18.43 -12.02
C LEU A 332 -56.81 18.65 -13.53
N THR A 333 -57.94 18.71 -14.22
CA THR A 333 -58.02 18.70 -15.70
C THR A 333 -57.08 19.71 -16.36
N ARG A 334 -56.98 20.92 -15.78
CA ARG A 334 -56.17 22.03 -16.27
C ARG A 334 -54.95 22.35 -15.39
N ILE A 335 -54.72 21.60 -14.31
CA ILE A 335 -53.55 21.80 -13.44
C ILE A 335 -52.32 21.20 -14.12
N ARG A 336 -51.24 21.97 -14.23
CA ARG A 336 -49.97 21.56 -14.84
C ARG A 336 -48.79 22.05 -14.00
N PRO A 337 -47.68 21.30 -13.93
CA PRO A 337 -46.42 21.80 -13.38
C PRO A 337 -46.00 23.14 -14.00
N GLY A 338 -45.47 24.05 -13.19
CA GLY A 338 -45.06 25.40 -13.57
C GLY A 338 -46.15 26.47 -13.51
N GLN A 339 -47.37 26.14 -13.09
CA GLN A 339 -48.42 27.13 -12.81
C GLN A 339 -48.19 27.83 -11.46
N ARG A 340 -48.61 29.10 -11.37
CA ARG A 340 -48.54 29.88 -10.13
C ARG A 340 -49.64 29.44 -9.17
N ALA A 341 -49.33 29.43 -7.89
CA ALA A 341 -50.25 29.09 -6.82
C ALA A 341 -50.13 30.08 -5.67
N ASP A 342 -51.29 30.55 -5.19
CA ASP A 342 -51.40 31.32 -3.96
C ASP A 342 -51.67 30.37 -2.80
N VAL A 343 -50.83 30.42 -1.78
CA VAL A 343 -50.94 29.61 -0.57
C VAL A 343 -51.28 30.52 0.60
N ARG A 344 -52.41 30.25 1.26
CA ARG A 344 -52.82 30.91 2.51
C ARG A 344 -52.73 29.89 3.63
N ILE A 345 -51.96 30.20 4.66
CA ILE A 345 -51.80 29.32 5.82
C ILE A 345 -52.66 29.86 6.95
N ASP A 346 -53.48 29.01 7.56
CA ASP A 346 -54.51 29.44 8.50
C ASP A 346 -53.93 30.18 9.71
N THR A 347 -52.74 29.78 10.15
CA THR A 347 -52.01 30.42 11.26
C THR A 347 -51.55 31.85 10.94
N PHE A 348 -51.39 32.18 9.65
CA PHE A 348 -50.87 33.47 9.18
C PHE A 348 -51.97 34.28 8.49
N ALA A 349 -52.95 34.72 9.27
CA ALA A 349 -54.08 35.51 8.76
C ALA A 349 -53.59 36.76 8.00
N GLY A 350 -54.05 36.92 6.75
CA GLY A 350 -53.76 38.08 5.91
C GLY A 350 -52.49 37.98 5.05
N THR A 351 -51.70 36.91 5.17
CA THR A 351 -50.51 36.69 4.33
C THR A 351 -50.81 35.70 3.21
N VAL A 352 -50.41 36.03 1.98
CA VAL A 352 -50.49 35.11 0.82
C VAL A 352 -49.07 34.78 0.38
N PHE A 353 -48.69 33.51 0.53
CA PHE A 353 -47.41 33.01 0.04
C PHE A 353 -47.54 32.67 -1.43
N GLN A 354 -46.62 33.19 -2.25
CA GLN A 354 -46.53 32.82 -3.65
C GLN A 354 -45.77 31.51 -3.77
N GLY A 355 -46.26 30.61 -4.61
CA GLY A 355 -45.61 29.35 -4.91
C GLY A 355 -45.87 28.89 -6.33
N THR A 356 -45.18 27.83 -6.71
CA THR A 356 -45.28 27.22 -8.03
C THR A 356 -45.62 25.74 -7.90
N VAL A 357 -46.56 25.27 -8.72
CA VAL A 357 -46.87 23.84 -8.83
C VAL A 357 -45.64 23.12 -9.36
N ASN A 358 -45.01 22.30 -8.52
CA ASN A 358 -43.80 21.57 -8.88
C ASN A 358 -44.13 20.22 -9.53
N SER A 359 -45.00 19.43 -8.90
CA SER A 359 -45.37 18.10 -9.38
C SER A 359 -46.77 17.68 -8.93
N ILE A 360 -47.34 16.71 -9.65
CA ILE A 360 -48.62 16.08 -9.34
C ILE A 360 -48.32 14.62 -9.02
N SER A 361 -48.85 14.10 -7.91
CA SER A 361 -48.64 12.72 -7.49
C SER A 361 -49.17 11.71 -8.51
N ALA A 362 -48.45 10.61 -8.70
CA ALA A 362 -48.82 9.52 -9.61
C ALA A 362 -49.98 8.63 -9.08
N GLY A 363 -50.47 8.89 -7.87
CA GLY A 363 -51.61 8.19 -7.28
C GLY A 363 -52.32 9.00 -6.19
N THR A 364 -53.52 8.55 -5.82
CA THR A 364 -54.40 9.21 -4.86
C THR A 364 -53.94 8.97 -3.43
N GLY A 365 -54.24 9.90 -2.51
CA GLY A 365 -53.87 9.75 -1.09
C GLY A 365 -54.43 8.48 -0.43
N SER A 366 -55.58 7.98 -0.93
CA SER A 366 -56.21 6.73 -0.50
C SER A 366 -55.44 5.46 -0.89
N ARG A 367 -54.72 5.46 -2.02
CA ARG A 367 -53.95 4.30 -2.51
C ARG A 367 -52.61 4.12 -1.78
N PHE A 368 -52.06 5.20 -1.24
CA PHE A 368 -50.80 5.19 -0.49
C PHE A 368 -50.99 5.22 1.04
N SER A 369 -52.23 5.21 1.52
CA SER A 369 -52.53 5.11 2.95
C SER A 369 -52.20 3.71 3.48
N LEU A 370 -51.61 3.63 4.67
CA LEU A 370 -51.43 2.37 5.41
C LEU A 370 -52.77 1.67 5.72
N LEU A 371 -53.85 2.44 5.81
CA LEU A 371 -55.21 1.97 6.00
C LEU A 371 -56.10 2.63 4.93
N PRO A 372 -56.25 2.04 3.74
CA PRO A 372 -57.13 2.58 2.72
C PRO A 372 -58.59 2.48 3.19
N PRO A 373 -59.43 3.50 2.95
CA PRO A 373 -60.85 3.41 3.23
C PRO A 373 -61.48 2.35 2.32
N GLU A 374 -61.84 1.20 2.90
CA GLU A 374 -62.67 0.19 2.23
C GLU A 374 -64.12 0.68 2.23
N ASN A 375 -64.66 0.94 1.05
CA ASN A 375 -66.09 1.22 0.93
C ASN A 375 -66.85 -0.06 1.31
N ALA A 376 -67.56 -0.02 2.45
CA ALA A 376 -68.38 -1.15 2.90
C ALA A 376 -69.31 -1.63 1.77
N THR A 377 -69.40 -2.96 1.60
CA THR A 377 -70.23 -3.61 0.60
C THR A 377 -71.68 -3.10 0.70
N GLY A 378 -72.14 -2.39 -0.35
CA GLY A 378 -73.52 -1.91 -0.46
C GLY A 378 -73.70 -0.40 -0.69
N ASN A 379 -72.66 0.44 -0.57
CA ASN A 379 -72.78 1.87 -0.85
C ASN A 379 -72.23 2.24 -2.25
N TRP A 380 -73.12 2.40 -3.23
CA TRP A 380 -72.79 2.73 -4.63
C TRP A 380 -72.57 4.25 -4.87
N VAL A 381 -71.92 4.94 -3.93
CA VAL A 381 -71.66 6.39 -4.06
C VAL A 381 -70.25 6.62 -4.60
N LYS A 382 -70.14 7.33 -5.73
CA LYS A 382 -68.86 7.75 -6.29
C LYS A 382 -68.15 8.69 -5.31
N VAL A 383 -67.12 8.21 -4.64
CA VAL A 383 -66.26 9.04 -3.78
C VAL A 383 -65.20 9.70 -4.64
N VAL A 384 -65.25 11.03 -4.72
CA VAL A 384 -64.25 11.82 -5.45
C VAL A 384 -62.88 11.62 -4.79
N GLN A 385 -61.94 11.08 -5.56
CA GLN A 385 -60.58 10.87 -5.08
C GLN A 385 -59.82 12.19 -5.08
N ARG A 386 -58.87 12.30 -4.15
CA ARG A 386 -57.98 13.45 -4.04
C ARG A 386 -56.56 13.06 -4.44
N VAL A 387 -55.96 13.90 -5.28
CA VAL A 387 -54.60 13.71 -5.77
C VAL A 387 -53.72 14.79 -5.15
N PRO A 388 -52.65 14.40 -4.43
CA PRO A 388 -51.68 15.34 -3.89
C PRO A 388 -50.95 16.10 -5.01
N VAL A 389 -50.92 17.43 -4.91
CA VAL A 389 -50.15 18.33 -5.77
C VAL A 389 -49.11 19.03 -4.90
N LYS A 390 -47.83 18.87 -5.25
CA LYS A 390 -46.72 19.52 -4.52
C LYS A 390 -46.54 20.94 -5.04
N VAL A 391 -46.70 21.91 -4.14
CA VAL A 391 -46.48 23.34 -4.39
C VAL A 391 -45.25 23.78 -3.61
N VAL A 392 -44.23 24.25 -4.33
CA VAL A 392 -43.02 24.80 -3.71
C VAL A 392 -43.24 26.29 -3.52
N LEU A 393 -42.96 26.79 -2.31
CA LEU A 393 -43.10 28.21 -1.99
C LEU A 393 -41.89 28.97 -2.57
N ASP A 394 -42.15 30.12 -3.19
CA ASP A 394 -41.08 30.98 -3.68
C ASP A 394 -40.34 31.57 -2.46
N GLY A 395 -39.01 31.68 -2.53
CA GLY A 395 -38.07 31.89 -1.40
C GLY A 395 -38.22 33.15 -0.53
N GLN A 396 -39.37 33.83 -0.58
CA GLN A 396 -39.80 34.95 0.25
C GLN A 396 -40.60 34.54 1.50
N ALA A 397 -40.98 33.26 1.66
CA ALA A 397 -41.52 32.76 2.93
C ALA A 397 -40.49 32.82 4.08
N SER A 398 -39.20 32.93 3.73
CA SER A 398 -38.00 32.99 4.58
C SER A 398 -37.88 34.27 5.45
N GLY A 399 -38.82 35.22 5.34
CA GLY A 399 -38.76 36.52 6.02
C GLY A 399 -39.86 36.76 7.07
N HIS A 400 -40.76 35.80 7.32
CA HIS A 400 -41.78 35.96 8.35
C HIS A 400 -41.20 35.73 9.76
N PRO A 401 -41.62 36.50 10.78
CA PRO A 401 -41.09 36.40 12.14
C PRO A 401 -41.34 35.05 12.82
N GLN A 402 -42.19 34.21 12.25
CA GLN A 402 -42.42 32.84 12.71
C GLN A 402 -42.16 31.85 11.57
N PRO A 403 -41.37 30.79 11.81
CA PRO A 403 -41.08 29.78 10.80
C PRO A 403 -42.33 28.98 10.41
N LEU A 404 -42.45 28.66 9.12
CA LEU A 404 -43.45 27.71 8.63
C LEU A 404 -43.16 26.32 9.21
N ARG A 405 -44.16 25.71 9.85
CA ARG A 405 -44.03 24.39 10.48
C ARG A 405 -44.74 23.34 9.64
N ALA A 406 -44.13 22.15 9.55
CA ALA A 406 -44.80 20.99 8.96
C ALA A 406 -46.07 20.64 9.77
N GLY A 407 -47.14 20.29 9.07
CA GLY A 407 -48.45 19.94 9.62
C GLY A 407 -49.45 21.10 9.72
N LEU A 408 -49.08 22.34 9.37
CA LEU A 408 -50.03 23.46 9.34
C LEU A 408 -51.01 23.34 8.16
N SER A 409 -52.29 23.55 8.41
CA SER A 409 -53.33 23.61 7.38
C SER A 409 -53.17 24.84 6.48
N ALA A 410 -53.45 24.66 5.20
CA ALA A 410 -53.37 25.71 4.20
C ALA A 410 -54.52 25.59 3.20
N VAL A 411 -54.86 26.73 2.59
CA VAL A 411 -55.73 26.84 1.43
C VAL A 411 -54.85 27.22 0.25
N VAL A 412 -54.92 26.44 -0.83
CA VAL A 412 -54.11 26.63 -2.04
C VAL A 412 -55.01 26.94 -3.22
N THR A 413 -54.74 28.06 -3.88
CA THR A 413 -55.42 28.48 -5.11
C THR A 413 -54.43 28.46 -6.27
N VAL A 414 -54.63 27.58 -7.25
CA VAL A 414 -53.81 27.49 -8.46
C VAL A 414 -54.41 28.34 -9.57
N HIS A 415 -53.58 29.18 -10.17
CA HIS A 415 -53.91 30.00 -11.34
C HIS A 415 -53.75 29.16 -12.60
N LEU A 416 -54.87 28.86 -13.25
CA LEU A 416 -54.90 28.10 -14.49
C LEU A 416 -54.45 28.97 -15.67
N LYS A 417 -53.78 28.35 -16.64
CA LYS A 417 -53.40 28.98 -17.91
C LYS A 417 -54.37 28.60 -19.02
#